data_AF-Q92X23-F1
#
_entry.id   AF-Q92X23-F1
#
_cell.length_a   1.000
_cell.length_b   1.000
_cell.length_c   1.000
_cell.angle_alpha   90.00
_cell.angle_beta   90.00
_cell.angle_gamma   90.00
#
_symmetry.space_group_name_H-M   'P 1'
#
loop_
_entity.id
_entity.type
_entity.pdbx_description
1 polymer ?
#
loop_
_entity_poly.entity_id
_entity_poly.type
_entity_poly.pdbx_seq_one_letter_code
_entity_poly.pdbx_strand_id
1 'polypeptide(L)'
;MDDTAKENAEFPAAAGILLGLGLGGFFDGIVLHQVLQWHHMLSSAGFPPDSLENLRLNTFFDGLFHMGTYVFVVLGLIVLWRRGRRRPLLWSAKLIAGTFLIGFGGFNLIEGTVNHQILGLHHVNETVSRDQWVYWDTGFLLWGALMLIAGWVLYRSGKRDLSR
;
A
#
# COMPACT_ATOMS: atom_id res chain seq x y z
N MET A 1 4.50 27.66 24.22
CA MET A 1 3.76 27.23 23.01
C MET A 1 2.35 27.73 23.21
N ASP A 2 1.91 28.68 22.40
CA ASP A 2 0.64 29.42 22.57
C ASP A 2 -0.56 28.45 22.54
N ASP A 3 -1.50 28.57 23.48
CA ASP A 3 -2.66 27.66 23.62
C ASP A 3 -3.54 27.66 22.36
N THR A 4 -3.55 28.77 21.62
CA THR A 4 -4.23 28.92 20.32
C THR A 4 -3.66 28.04 19.21
N ALA A 5 -2.36 27.69 19.29
CA ALA A 5 -1.68 26.83 18.31
C ALA A 5 -2.05 25.34 18.49
N LYS A 6 -2.39 24.93 19.73
CA LYS A 6 -2.89 23.57 20.01
C LYS A 6 -4.32 23.37 19.53
N GLU A 7 -5.16 24.40 19.66
CA GLU A 7 -6.59 24.36 19.29
C GLU A 7 -6.83 24.12 17.80
N ASN A 8 -5.84 24.42 16.95
CA ASN A 8 -5.93 24.29 15.48
C ASN A 8 -5.08 23.15 14.89
N ALA A 9 -4.34 22.41 15.71
CA ALA A 9 -3.45 21.37 15.22
C ALA A 9 -4.28 20.17 14.72
N GLU A 10 -4.00 19.70 13.49
CA GLU A 10 -4.75 18.62 12.84
C GLU A 10 -3.81 17.52 12.39
N PHE A 11 -4.18 16.27 12.61
CA PHE A 11 -3.45 15.12 12.07
C PHE A 11 -3.80 14.91 10.59
N PRO A 12 -2.82 14.92 9.66
CA PRO A 12 -3.07 14.81 8.23
C PRO A 12 -3.33 13.35 7.82
N ALA A 13 -4.49 12.80 8.20
CA ALA A 13 -4.81 11.38 8.01
C ALA A 13 -4.70 10.91 6.54
N ALA A 14 -5.14 11.75 5.61
CA ALA A 14 -5.04 11.45 4.18
C ALA A 14 -3.58 11.27 3.71
N ALA A 15 -2.62 12.01 4.29
CA ALA A 15 -1.21 11.83 3.96
C ALA A 15 -0.71 10.45 4.37
N GLY A 16 -1.05 10.00 5.59
CA GLY A 16 -0.66 8.68 6.07
C GLY A 16 -1.27 7.54 5.25
N ILE A 17 -2.54 7.65 4.85
CA ILE A 17 -3.21 6.67 3.98
C ILE A 17 -2.55 6.62 2.60
N LEU A 18 -2.30 7.78 1.97
CA LEU A 18 -1.65 7.84 0.66
C LEU A 18 -0.22 7.28 0.70
N LEU A 19 0.53 7.59 1.75
CA LEU A 19 1.87 7.02 1.96
C LEU A 19 1.80 5.50 2.17
N GLY A 20 0.82 5.01 2.93
CA GLY A 20 0.59 3.58 3.11
C GLY A 20 0.24 2.85 1.80
N LEU A 21 -0.65 3.43 0.99
CA LEU A 21 -0.99 2.88 -0.33
C LEU A 21 0.24 2.80 -1.24
N GLY A 22 0.98 3.90 -1.35
CA GLY A 22 2.17 3.97 -2.21
C GLY A 22 3.29 3.06 -1.74
N LEU A 23 3.58 3.03 -0.44
CA LEU A 23 4.63 2.17 0.12
C LEU A 23 4.24 0.69 0.16
N GLY A 24 2.94 0.37 0.28
CA GLY A 24 2.43 -0.99 0.08
C GLY A 24 2.69 -1.48 -1.33
N GLY A 25 2.34 -0.68 -2.34
CA GLY A 25 2.63 -1.02 -3.72
C GLY A 25 4.12 -1.01 -4.08
N PHE A 26 4.94 -0.17 -3.44
CA PHE A 26 6.39 -0.31 -3.57
C PHE A 26 6.91 -1.60 -2.98
N PHE A 27 6.39 -2.03 -1.83
CA PHE A 27 6.81 -3.30 -1.23
C PHE A 27 6.48 -4.45 -2.17
N ASP A 28 5.27 -4.47 -2.69
CA ASP A 28 4.80 -5.47 -3.66
C ASP A 28 5.67 -5.49 -4.92
N GLY A 29 5.82 -4.34 -5.59
CA GLY A 29 6.60 -4.25 -6.82
C GLY A 29 8.11 -4.47 -6.63
N ILE A 30 8.72 -3.98 -5.55
CA ILE A 30 10.16 -4.16 -5.35
C ILE A 30 10.44 -5.54 -4.79
N VAL A 31 9.77 -5.90 -3.69
CA VAL A 31 10.10 -7.14 -2.98
C VAL A 31 9.53 -8.33 -3.73
N LEU A 32 8.26 -8.33 -4.11
CA LEU A 32 7.63 -9.49 -4.73
C LEU A 32 7.96 -9.58 -6.22
N HIS A 33 7.87 -8.49 -7.00
CA HIS A 33 8.15 -8.58 -8.45
C HIS A 33 9.64 -8.61 -8.80
N GLN A 34 10.48 -7.83 -8.12
CA GLN A 34 11.87 -7.61 -8.59
C GLN A 34 12.91 -8.41 -7.80
N VAL A 35 12.83 -8.42 -6.47
CA VAL A 35 13.79 -9.12 -5.60
C VAL A 35 13.49 -10.61 -5.55
N LEU A 36 12.24 -10.96 -5.21
CA LEU A 36 11.82 -12.36 -5.10
C LEU A 36 11.37 -12.94 -6.43
N GLN A 37 10.92 -12.10 -7.36
CA GLN A 37 10.42 -12.49 -8.68
C GLN A 37 9.32 -13.56 -8.58
N TRP A 38 8.46 -13.41 -7.57
CA TRP A 38 7.37 -14.33 -7.32
C TRP A 38 6.29 -14.24 -8.39
N HIS A 39 6.09 -13.04 -8.93
CA HIS A 39 5.16 -12.75 -10.02
C HIS A 39 5.56 -11.43 -10.70
N HIS A 40 4.98 -11.16 -11.85
CA HIS A 40 5.09 -9.86 -12.52
C HIS A 40 3.71 -9.40 -12.97
N MET A 41 3.57 -8.13 -13.35
CA MET A 41 2.24 -7.58 -13.66
C MET A 41 1.42 -8.39 -14.68
N LEU A 42 2.04 -9.04 -15.67
CA LEU A 42 1.37 -9.78 -16.74
C LEU A 42 1.70 -11.28 -16.76
N SER A 43 2.32 -11.82 -15.71
CA SER A 43 2.89 -13.17 -15.74
C SER A 43 1.84 -14.29 -15.90
N SER A 44 0.59 -14.08 -15.48
CA SER A 44 -0.55 -14.96 -15.79
C SER A 44 -1.46 -14.45 -16.92
N ALA A 45 -1.19 -13.26 -17.47
CA ALA A 45 -1.98 -12.63 -18.53
C ALA A 45 -1.54 -13.01 -19.96
N GLY A 46 -0.93 -14.19 -20.13
CA GLY A 46 -0.39 -14.67 -21.42
C GLY A 46 1.05 -14.27 -21.71
N PHE A 47 1.74 -13.64 -20.76
CA PHE A 47 3.14 -13.24 -20.87
C PHE A 47 3.99 -13.83 -19.73
N PRO A 48 4.13 -15.17 -19.65
CA PRO A 48 4.93 -15.79 -18.61
C PRO A 48 6.39 -15.31 -18.68
N PRO A 49 7.08 -15.06 -17.56
CA PRO A 49 8.45 -14.52 -17.52
C PRO A 49 9.52 -15.57 -17.87
N ASP A 50 9.26 -16.44 -18.84
CA ASP A 50 10.11 -17.56 -19.26
C ASP A 50 10.95 -17.26 -20.52
N SER A 51 10.78 -16.07 -21.10
CA SER A 51 11.53 -15.57 -22.25
C SER A 51 11.99 -14.14 -22.02
N LEU A 52 13.07 -13.74 -22.71
CA LEU A 52 13.58 -12.37 -22.61
C LEU A 52 12.56 -11.33 -23.10
N GLU A 53 11.74 -11.67 -24.10
CA GLU A 53 10.70 -10.81 -24.63
C GLU A 53 9.60 -10.57 -23.59
N ASN A 54 9.04 -11.63 -23.02
CA ASN A 54 8.02 -11.51 -21.98
C ASN A 54 8.57 -10.84 -20.72
N LEU A 55 9.82 -11.11 -20.35
CA LEU A 55 10.44 -10.47 -19.19
C LEU A 55 10.60 -8.96 -19.39
N ARG A 56 10.95 -8.50 -20.61
CA ARG A 56 11.00 -7.07 -20.93
C ARG A 56 9.62 -6.42 -20.85
N LEU A 57 8.59 -7.10 -21.34
CA LEU A 57 7.22 -6.61 -21.25
C LEU A 57 6.76 -6.50 -19.79
N ASN A 58 6.96 -7.55 -19.00
CA ASN A 58 6.67 -7.56 -17.57
C ASN A 58 7.43 -6.47 -16.83
N THR A 59 8.72 -6.32 -17.08
CA THR A 59 9.54 -5.25 -16.48
C THR A 59 8.98 -3.86 -16.79
N PHE A 60 8.49 -3.64 -18.01
CA PHE A 60 7.86 -2.39 -18.39
C PHE A 60 6.55 -2.15 -17.60
N PHE A 61 5.68 -3.15 -17.51
CA PHE A 61 4.43 -3.01 -16.76
C PHE A 61 4.63 -2.93 -15.24
N ASP A 62 5.61 -3.64 -14.68
CA ASP A 62 6.06 -3.45 -13.30
C ASP A 62 6.54 -2.01 -13.07
N GLY A 63 7.24 -1.42 -14.04
CA GLY A 63 7.64 -0.02 -14.00
C GLY A 63 6.45 0.95 -14.01
N LEU A 64 5.43 0.69 -14.84
CA LEU A 64 4.20 1.48 -14.85
C LEU A 64 3.43 1.35 -13.54
N PHE A 65 3.37 0.16 -12.97
CA PHE A 65 2.80 -0.10 -11.66
C PHE A 65 3.54 0.73 -10.58
N HIS A 66 4.88 0.66 -10.54
CA HIS A 66 5.70 1.48 -9.65
C HIS A 66 5.50 2.98 -9.84
N MET A 67 5.32 3.46 -11.07
CA MET A 67 5.01 4.86 -11.32
C MET A 67 3.67 5.26 -10.67
N GLY A 68 2.66 4.39 -10.75
CA GLY A 68 1.38 4.59 -10.06
C GLY A 68 1.54 4.67 -8.53
N THR A 69 2.32 3.75 -7.94
CA THR A 69 2.57 3.75 -6.49
C THR A 69 3.41 4.95 -6.04
N TYR A 70 4.37 5.38 -6.87
CA TYR A 70 5.15 6.60 -6.68
C TYR A 70 4.26 7.86 -6.61
N VAL A 71 3.23 7.96 -7.46
CA VAL A 71 2.28 9.08 -7.42
C VAL A 71 1.58 9.15 -6.07
N PHE A 72 1.14 8.01 -5.50
CA PHE A 72 0.54 8.02 -4.15
C PHE A 72 1.49 8.54 -3.08
N VAL A 73 2.78 8.15 -3.13
CA VAL A 73 3.80 8.67 -2.20
C VAL A 73 3.96 10.19 -2.36
N VAL A 74 4.12 10.68 -3.59
CA VAL A 74 4.26 12.12 -3.87
C VAL A 74 3.03 12.90 -3.39
N LEU A 75 1.82 12.41 -3.67
CA LEU A 75 0.58 13.05 -3.19
C LEU A 75 0.51 13.05 -1.66
N GLY A 76 0.89 11.95 -1.00
CA GLY A 76 0.98 11.87 0.45
C GLY A 76 1.93 12.92 1.05
N LEU A 77 3.12 13.07 0.46
CA LEU A 77 4.10 14.08 0.86
C LEU A 77 3.59 15.51 0.61
N ILE A 78 2.94 15.77 -0.53
CA ILE A 78 2.34 17.08 -0.83
C ILE A 78 1.26 17.41 0.20
N VAL A 79 0.36 16.48 0.53
CA VAL A 79 -0.68 16.69 1.54
C VAL A 79 -0.06 16.97 2.91
N LEU A 80 0.95 16.19 3.30
CA LEU A 80 1.68 16.37 4.55
C LEU A 80 2.33 17.77 4.62
N TRP A 81 3.08 18.14 3.57
CA TRP A 81 3.76 19.43 3.47
C TRP A 81 2.78 20.61 3.52
N ARG A 82 1.71 20.56 2.74
CA ARG A 82 0.70 21.65 2.69
C ARG A 82 -0.01 21.82 4.03
N ARG A 83 -0.25 20.73 4.76
CA ARG A 83 -0.86 20.78 6.10
C ARG A 83 0.13 21.33 7.13
N GLY A 84 1.37 20.84 7.16
CA GLY A 84 2.39 21.31 8.09
C GLY A 84 2.84 22.75 7.87
N ARG A 85 2.74 23.26 6.64
CA ARG A 85 2.98 24.68 6.31
C ARG A 85 1.89 25.63 6.83
N ARG A 86 0.65 25.16 6.97
CA ARG A 86 -0.52 25.99 7.30
C ARG A 86 -0.89 25.95 8.76
N ARG A 87 -0.64 24.81 9.43
CA ARG A 87 -1.01 24.57 10.82
C ARG A 87 0.04 23.70 11.51
N PRO A 88 0.21 23.83 12.83
CA PRO A 88 1.01 22.90 13.61
C PRO A 88 0.49 21.47 13.40
N LEU A 89 1.38 20.51 13.17
CA LEU A 89 1.01 19.11 13.03
C LEU A 89 0.89 18.46 14.41
N LEU A 90 -0.15 17.64 14.59
CA LEU A 90 -0.23 16.73 15.72
C LEU A 90 0.62 15.50 15.44
N TRP A 91 1.60 15.24 16.30
CA TRP A 91 2.40 14.03 16.27
C TRP A 91 1.76 12.98 17.15
N SER A 92 1.32 11.88 16.54
CA SER A 92 0.80 10.71 17.25
C SER A 92 1.25 9.45 16.53
N ALA A 93 2.08 8.64 17.21
CA ALA A 93 2.56 7.37 16.66
C ALA A 93 1.40 6.45 16.27
N LYS A 94 0.32 6.43 17.08
CA LYS A 94 -0.88 5.63 16.80
C LYS A 94 -1.60 6.08 15.53
N LEU A 95 -1.70 7.39 15.30
CA LEU A 95 -2.36 7.91 14.10
C LEU A 95 -1.51 7.70 12.85
N ILE A 96 -0.19 7.88 12.96
CA ILE A 96 0.76 7.60 11.86
C ILE A 96 0.71 6.13 11.48
N ALA A 97 0.94 5.22 12.44
CA ALA A 97 0.88 3.78 12.20
C ALA A 97 -0.51 3.36 11.72
N GLY A 98 -1.57 3.90 12.33
CA GLY A 98 -2.95 3.59 11.97
C GLY A 98 -3.29 3.92 10.53
N THR A 99 -2.99 5.15 10.10
CA THR A 99 -3.26 5.60 8.72
C THR A 99 -2.36 4.95 7.69
N PHE A 100 -1.10 4.69 8.02
CA PHE A 100 -0.19 3.92 7.18
C PHE A 100 -0.71 2.50 6.93
N LEU A 101 -1.09 1.78 8.00
CA LEU A 101 -1.62 0.42 7.89
C LEU A 101 -2.96 0.37 7.14
N ILE A 102 -3.82 1.39 7.30
CA ILE A 102 -5.06 1.51 6.49
C ILE A 102 -4.71 1.62 5.00
N GLY A 103 -3.71 2.43 4.66
CA GLY A 103 -3.26 2.59 3.27
C GLY A 103 -2.65 1.30 2.71
N PHE A 104 -1.70 0.70 3.43
CA PHE A 104 -1.03 -0.53 2.99
C PHE A 104 -2.02 -1.69 2.88
N GLY A 105 -2.84 -1.91 3.91
CA GLY A 105 -3.88 -2.94 3.88
C GLY A 105 -4.90 -2.70 2.75
N GLY A 106 -5.28 -1.45 2.52
CA GLY A 106 -6.12 -1.06 1.38
C GLY A 106 -5.48 -1.40 0.03
N PHE A 107 -4.19 -1.15 -0.13
CA PHE A 107 -3.45 -1.57 -1.33
C PHE A 107 -3.55 -3.09 -1.54
N ASN A 108 -3.17 -3.90 -0.54
CA ASN A 108 -3.23 -5.37 -0.65
C ASN A 108 -4.61 -5.89 -1.02
N LEU A 109 -5.67 -5.31 -0.43
CA LEU A 109 -7.03 -5.75 -0.72
C LEU A 109 -7.46 -5.38 -2.14
N ILE A 110 -7.12 -4.17 -2.60
CA ILE A 110 -7.45 -3.72 -3.97
C ILE A 110 -6.67 -4.52 -4.99
N GLU A 111 -5.35 -4.60 -4.82
CA GLU A 111 -4.42 -5.34 -5.66
C GLU A 111 -4.88 -6.81 -5.76
N GLY A 112 -5.00 -7.51 -4.62
CA GLY A 112 -5.31 -8.93 -4.62
C GLY A 112 -6.72 -9.24 -5.11
N THR A 113 -7.69 -8.35 -4.90
CA THR A 113 -9.06 -8.58 -5.40
C THR A 113 -9.14 -8.29 -6.90
N VAL A 114 -8.58 -7.16 -7.35
CA VAL A 114 -8.73 -6.71 -8.74
C VAL A 114 -7.80 -7.50 -9.65
N ASN A 115 -6.51 -7.56 -9.36
CA ASN A 115 -5.53 -8.15 -10.28
C ASN A 115 -5.47 -9.67 -10.15
N HIS A 116 -5.47 -10.23 -8.94
CA HIS A 116 -5.35 -11.68 -8.76
C HIS A 116 -6.67 -12.42 -9.00
N GLN A 117 -7.78 -11.90 -8.45
CA GLN A 117 -9.06 -12.63 -8.49
C GLN A 117 -9.95 -12.25 -9.67
N ILE A 118 -10.14 -10.96 -9.93
CA ILE A 118 -11.09 -10.50 -10.97
C ILE A 118 -10.45 -10.56 -12.36
N LEU A 119 -9.25 -10.00 -12.51
CA LEU A 119 -8.57 -9.90 -13.79
C LEU A 119 -7.66 -11.12 -14.07
N GLY A 120 -7.17 -11.78 -13.02
CA GLY A 120 -6.25 -12.92 -13.15
C GLY A 120 -4.94 -12.55 -13.86
N LEU A 121 -4.43 -11.33 -13.64
CA LEU A 121 -3.22 -10.84 -14.31
C LEU A 121 -1.97 -11.57 -13.83
N HIS A 122 -1.94 -11.90 -12.55
CA HIS A 122 -0.89 -12.63 -11.85
C HIS A 122 -1.44 -13.16 -10.51
N HIS A 123 -0.68 -14.03 -9.85
CA HIS A 123 -0.95 -14.53 -8.50
C HIS A 123 0.24 -14.23 -7.57
N VAL A 124 0.02 -14.16 -6.26
CA VAL A 124 1.02 -13.68 -5.28
C VAL A 124 2.34 -14.45 -5.33
N ASN A 125 2.30 -15.76 -5.59
CA ASN A 125 3.50 -16.57 -5.75
C ASN A 125 3.30 -17.61 -6.86
N GLU A 126 3.83 -17.30 -8.03
CA GLU A 126 3.75 -18.17 -9.21
C GLU A 126 4.95 -19.14 -9.33
N THR A 127 5.92 -19.06 -8.41
CA THR A 127 7.05 -20.01 -8.36
C THR A 127 6.65 -21.37 -7.78
N VAL A 128 5.51 -21.43 -7.08
CA VAL A 128 4.93 -22.68 -6.58
C VAL A 128 3.94 -23.28 -7.58
N SER A 129 3.53 -24.54 -7.34
CA SER A 129 2.54 -25.20 -8.19
C SER A 129 1.19 -24.49 -8.17
N ARG A 130 0.49 -24.52 -9.30
CA ARG A 130 -0.74 -23.74 -9.53
C ARG A 130 -1.87 -24.04 -8.53
N ASP A 131 -1.95 -25.27 -8.04
CA ASP A 131 -2.90 -25.68 -7.00
C ASP A 131 -2.68 -24.94 -5.66
N GLN A 132 -1.49 -24.37 -5.46
CA GLN A 132 -1.15 -23.63 -4.25
C GLN A 132 -1.41 -22.12 -4.35
N TRP A 133 -1.61 -21.56 -5.54
CA TRP A 133 -1.78 -20.11 -5.74
C TRP A 133 -2.91 -19.53 -4.88
N VAL A 134 -4.02 -20.27 -4.75
CA VAL A 134 -5.18 -19.87 -3.93
C VAL A 134 -4.80 -19.59 -2.47
N TYR A 135 -3.84 -20.34 -1.90
CA TYR A 135 -3.43 -20.14 -0.52
C TYR A 135 -2.61 -18.87 -0.34
N TRP A 136 -1.76 -18.54 -1.32
CA TRP A 136 -0.96 -17.32 -1.32
C TRP A 136 -1.82 -16.07 -1.54
N ASP A 137 -2.74 -16.11 -2.49
CA ASP A 137 -3.69 -15.01 -2.73
C ASP A 137 -4.60 -14.77 -1.52
N THR A 138 -5.10 -15.86 -0.92
CA THR A 138 -5.92 -15.77 0.30
C THR A 138 -5.09 -15.21 1.45
N GLY A 139 -3.85 -15.68 1.62
CA GLY A 139 -2.94 -15.16 2.64
C GLY A 139 -2.67 -13.66 2.48
N PHE A 140 -2.46 -13.20 1.26
CA PHE A 140 -2.24 -11.79 0.93
C PHE A 140 -3.46 -10.91 1.25
N LEU A 141 -4.66 -11.36 0.91
CA LEU A 141 -5.91 -10.67 1.26
C LEU A 141 -6.17 -10.65 2.76
N LEU A 142 -5.96 -11.78 3.45
CA LEU A 142 -6.09 -11.85 4.91
C LEU A 142 -5.10 -10.93 5.61
N TRP A 143 -3.88 -10.85 5.10
CA TRP A 143 -2.87 -9.92 5.61
C TRP A 143 -3.29 -8.46 5.39
N GLY A 144 -3.80 -8.13 4.20
CA GLY A 144 -4.39 -6.82 3.90
C GLY A 144 -5.53 -6.45 4.85
N ALA A 145 -6.47 -7.37 5.09
CA ALA A 145 -7.58 -7.18 6.01
C ALA A 145 -7.11 -6.97 7.46
N LEU A 146 -6.11 -7.74 7.91
CA LEU A 146 -5.53 -7.60 9.24
C LEU A 146 -4.87 -6.23 9.42
N MET A 147 -4.08 -5.78 8.44
CA MET A 147 -3.49 -4.44 8.45
C MET A 147 -4.56 -3.35 8.48
N LEU A 148 -5.62 -3.47 7.68
CA LEU A 148 -6.72 -2.51 7.66
C LEU A 148 -7.44 -2.41 9.01
N ILE A 149 -7.75 -3.56 9.63
CA ILE A 149 -8.41 -3.63 10.94
C ILE A 149 -7.50 -3.06 12.04
N ALA A 150 -6.24 -3.50 12.10
CA ALA A 150 -5.26 -3.00 13.07
C ALA A 150 -5.06 -1.48 12.90
N GLY A 151 -4.95 -1.01 11.66
CA GLY A 151 -4.83 0.39 11.32
C GLY A 151 -6.04 1.22 11.79
N TRP A 152 -7.25 0.70 11.58
CA TRP A 152 -8.49 1.32 12.06
C TRP A 152 -8.55 1.40 13.59
N VAL A 153 -8.20 0.32 14.29
CA VAL A 153 -8.17 0.29 15.77
C VAL A 153 -7.17 1.31 16.32
N LEU A 154 -5.96 1.37 15.76
CA LEU A 154 -4.94 2.34 16.14
C LEU A 154 -5.38 3.78 15.87
N TYR A 155 -5.98 4.03 14.71
CA TYR A 155 -6.51 5.35 14.36
C TYR A 155 -7.59 5.80 15.36
N ARG A 156 -8.54 4.91 15.70
CA ARG A 156 -9.59 5.19 16.69
C ARG A 156 -9.01 5.43 18.08
N SER A 157 -8.01 4.66 18.50
CA SER A 157 -7.33 4.87 19.79
C SER A 157 -6.58 6.20 19.82
N GLY A 158 -5.82 6.52 18.76
CA GLY A 158 -5.07 7.78 18.69
C GLY A 158 -5.98 9.01 18.71
N LYS A 159 -7.16 8.95 18.07
CA LYS A 159 -8.15 10.03 18.15
C LYS A 159 -8.69 10.24 19.57
N ARG A 160 -8.88 9.16 20.33
CA ARG A 160 -9.35 9.23 21.72
C ARG A 160 -8.31 9.83 22.65
N ASP A 161 -7.04 9.55 22.41
CA ASP A 161 -5.93 10.09 23.21
C ASP A 161 -5.78 11.60 23.00
N LEU A 162 -6.02 12.10 21.78
CA LEU A 162 -5.99 13.54 21.48
C LEU A 162 -7.21 14.32 22.02
N SER A 163 -8.30 13.63 22.34
CA SER A 163 -9.52 14.24 22.90
C SER A 163 -9.55 14.27 24.43
N ARG A 164 -8.51 13.77 25.08
CA ARG A 164 -8.32 13.78 26.54
C ARG A 164 -7.34 14.87 26.93
#